data_AF-A0A3M8P654-F1
#
_entry.id   AF-A0A3M8P654-F1
#
_cell.length_a   1.000
_cell.length_b   1.000
_cell.length_c   1.000
_cell.angle_alpha   90.00
_cell.angle_beta   90.00
_cell.angle_gamma   90.00
#
_symmetry.space_group_name_H-M   'P 1'
#
loop_
_entity.id
_entity.type
_entity.pdbx_description
1 polymer ?
#
loop_
_entity_poly.entity_id
_entity_poly.type
_entity_poly.pdbx_seq_one_letter_code
_entity_poly.pdbx_strand_id
1 'polypeptide(L)' 'MGGIASIGVPGLIIILVIVLIIFGPRKLPEIGGAVGKTFAEFKSSTKGLMDDDETEEKDEKAEKDAKEIKVEKKSEKV' A
#
# COMPACT_ATOMS: atom_id res chain seq x y z
N MET A 1 28.60 -3.68 24.54
CA MET A 1 27.31 -4.36 24.82
C MET A 1 26.38 -4.12 23.62
N GLY A 2 26.58 -4.83 22.51
CA GLY A 2 25.82 -4.67 21.26
C GLY A 2 24.68 -5.67 21.20
N GLY A 3 23.61 -5.43 21.96
CA GLY A 3 22.45 -6.30 21.98
C GLY A 3 21.48 -5.93 20.86
N ILE A 4 21.12 -6.91 20.03
CA ILE A 4 19.94 -7.01 19.14
C ILE A 4 19.72 -5.93 18.06
N ALA A 5 19.93 -4.63 18.32
CA ALA A 5 19.67 -3.55 17.37
C ALA A 5 20.75 -3.42 16.28
N SER A 6 21.99 -3.83 16.57
CA SER A 6 23.12 -3.80 15.63
C SER A 6 23.16 -5.01 14.68
N ILE A 7 22.26 -5.98 14.83
CA ILE A 7 22.23 -7.22 14.02
C ILE A 7 21.45 -7.03 12.72
N GLY A 8 20.73 -5.91 12.55
CA GLY A 8 20.08 -5.54 11.29
C GLY A 8 19.12 -6.60 10.76
N VAL A 9 18.93 -6.62 9.44
CA VAL A 9 18.09 -7.61 8.74
C VAL A 9 18.48 -9.08 9.07
N PRO A 10 19.78 -9.45 9.15
CA PRO A 10 20.17 -10.80 9.55
C PRO A 10 19.61 -11.27 10.90
N GLY A 11 19.56 -10.38 11.89
CA GLY A 11 19.04 -10.71 13.23
C GLY A 11 17.53 -10.93 13.23
N LEU A 12 16.82 -10.13 12.45
CA LEU A 12 15.38 -10.27 12.28
C LEU A 12 15.04 -11.63 11.64
N ILE A 13 15.80 -12.09 10.65
CA ILE A 13 15.59 -13.39 10.01
C ILE A 13 15.69 -14.54 11.02
N ILE A 14 16.68 -14.51 11.92
CA ILE A 14 16.86 -15.55 12.95
C ILE A 14 15.63 -15.62 13.87
N ILE A 15 15.14 -14.47 14.33
CA ILE A 15 13.93 -14.40 15.17
C ILE A 15 12.72 -14.94 14.39
N LEU A 16 12.58 -14.55 13.13
CA LEU A 16 11.51 -15.00 12.25
C LEU A 16 11.51 -16.52 12.11
N VAL A 17 12.67 -17.14 11.91
CA VAL A 17 12.81 -18.61 11.83
C VAL A 17 12.36 -19.31 13.12
N ILE A 18 12.73 -18.80 14.30
CA ILE A 18 12.31 -19.38 15.58
C ILE A 18 10.78 -19.30 15.73
N VAL A 19 10.19 -18.15 15.41
CA VAL A 19 8.74 -17.95 15.40
C VAL A 19 8.07 -18.90 14.42
N LEU A 20 8.64 -19.10 13.23
CA LEU A 20 8.13 -20.03 12.23
C LEU A 20 8.21 -21.50 12.65
N ILE A 21 9.15 -21.88 13.50
CA ILE A 21 9.19 -23.25 14.03
C ILE A 21 8.02 -23.48 15.00
N ILE A 22 7.69 -22.49 15.83
CA ILE A 22 6.59 -22.59 16.81
C ILE A 22 5.22 -22.50 16.12
N PHE A 23 5.04 -21.52 15.24
CA PHE A 23 3.74 -21.24 14.61
C PHE A 23 3.56 -21.92 13.24
N GLY A 24 4.65 -22.27 12.55
CA GLY A 24 4.64 -22.80 11.19
C GLY A 24 4.62 -21.71 10.10
N PRO A 25 5.30 -21.91 8.95
CA PRO A 25 5.34 -20.95 7.84
C PRO A 25 4.00 -20.71 7.16
N ARG A 26 3.04 -21.61 7.35
CA ARG A 26 1.68 -21.49 6.79
C ARG A 26 0.79 -20.53 7.58
N LYS A 27 1.06 -20.31 8.88
CA LYS A 27 0.21 -19.48 9.74
C LYS A 27 0.41 -17.98 9.54
N LEU A 28 1.63 -17.52 9.27
CA LEU A 28 1.89 -16.10 8.99
C LEU A 28 1.11 -15.57 7.76
N PRO A 29 1.10 -16.23 6.58
CA PRO A 29 0.31 -15.75 5.44
C PRO A 29 -1.20 -15.91 5.65
N GLU A 30 -1.64 -16.93 6.40
CA GLU A 30 -3.05 -17.12 6.76
C GLU A 30 -3.57 -15.96 7.61
N ILE A 31 -2.84 -15.61 8.67
CA ILE A 31 -3.16 -14.48 9.56
C ILE A 31 -3.01 -13.15 8.80
N GLY A 32 -1.93 -12.99 8.04
CA GLY A 32 -1.69 -11.79 7.23
C GLY A 32 -2.76 -11.56 6.17
N GLY A 33 -3.30 -12.62 5.58
CA GLY A 33 -4.42 -12.53 4.64
C GLY A 33 -5.73 -12.09 5.31
N ALA A 34 -6.02 -12.60 6.50
CA ALA A 34 -7.20 -12.21 7.27
C ALA A 34 -7.10 -10.74 7.75
N VAL A 35 -5.98 -10.39 8.38
CA VAL A 35 -5.68 -9.04 8.86
C VAL A 35 -5.60 -8.05 7.70
N GLY A 36 -5.00 -8.46 6.58
CA GLY A 36 -4.89 -7.62 5.39
C GLY A 36 -6.25 -7.22 4.81
N LYS A 37 -7.21 -8.16 4.77
CA LYS A 37 -8.59 -7.85 4.35
C LYS A 37 -9.26 -6.87 5.30
N THR A 38 -9.15 -7.08 6.61
CA THR A 38 -9.73 -6.14 7.60
C THR A 38 -9.10 -4.74 7.49
N PHE A 39 -7.79 -4.65 7.28
CA PHE A 39 -7.11 -3.37 7.08
C PHE A 39 -7.49 -2.71 5.74
N ALA A 40 -7.70 -3.49 4.67
CA ALA A 40 -8.11 -2.98 3.38
C ALA A 40 -9.54 -2.39 3.42
N GLU A 41 -10.46 -3.09 4.07
CA GLU A 41 -11.82 -2.61 4.33
C GLU A 41 -11.79 -1.38 5.25
N PHE A 42 -11.03 -1.43 6.36
CA PHE A 42 -10.87 -0.31 7.28
C PHE A 42 -10.30 0.93 6.57
N LYS A 43 -9.28 0.77 5.71
CA LYS A 43 -8.72 1.87 4.92
C LYS A 43 -9.77 2.45 3.97
N SER A 44 -10.58 1.62 3.34
CA SER A 44 -11.59 2.05 2.37
C SER A 44 -12.72 2.83 3.06
N SER A 45 -13.21 2.31 4.20
CA SER A 45 -14.19 3.00 5.03
C SER A 45 -13.65 4.30 5.62
N THR A 46 -12.44 4.28 6.16
CA THR A 46 -11.78 5.48 6.72
C THR A 46 -11.56 6.53 5.64
N LYS A 47 -11.15 6.12 4.42
CA LYS A 47 -10.98 7.06 3.31
C LYS A 47 -12.30 7.72 2.93
N GLY A 48 -13.41 6.96 2.82
CA GLY A 48 -14.72 7.53 2.54
C GLY A 48 -15.25 8.47 3.62
N LEU A 49 -14.83 8.30 4.88
CA LEU A 49 -15.16 9.20 5.97
C LEU A 49 -14.30 10.48 5.95
N MET A 50 -13.01 10.38 5.61
CA MET A 50 -12.15 11.56 5.42
C MET A 50 -12.51 12.35 4.16
N ASP A 51 -13.02 11.70 3.11
CA ASP A 51 -13.40 12.35 1.84
C ASP A 51 -14.69 13.19 1.98
N ASP A 52 -15.53 12.92 2.99
CA ASP A 52 -16.74 13.71 3.32
C ASP A 52 -16.39 15.03 4.04
N ASP A 53 -15.16 15.16 4.57
CA ASP A 53 -14.59 16.39 5.11
C ASP A 53 -13.60 17.09 4.13
N GLU A 54 -13.13 16.40 3.08
CA GLU A 54 -12.18 16.91 2.06
C GLU A 54 -12.75 16.84 0.63
N THR A 55 -14.03 17.17 0.44
CA THR A 55 -14.51 17.50 -0.90
C THR A 55 -13.76 18.73 -1.41
N GLU A 56 -13.16 18.61 -2.59
CA GLU A 56 -12.28 19.56 -3.29
C GLU A 56 -10.79 19.26 -3.09
N GLU A 57 -10.18 18.43 -3.95
CA GLU A 57 -8.84 18.71 -4.54
C GLU A 57 -8.25 17.56 -5.38
N LYS A 58 -8.79 16.32 -5.38
CA LYS A 58 -8.10 15.19 -6.05
C LYS A 58 -8.64 14.67 -7.38
N ASP A 59 -9.79 15.15 -7.87
CA ASP A 59 -10.30 14.74 -9.18
C ASP A 59 -9.85 15.61 -10.36
N GLU A 60 -9.18 16.75 -10.14
CA GLU A 60 -8.77 17.63 -11.25
C GLU A 60 -7.48 17.20 -11.99
N LYS A 61 -6.68 16.27 -11.44
CA LYS A 61 -5.36 15.94 -12.02
C LYS A 61 -5.38 14.77 -13.02
N ALA A 62 -6.48 14.05 -13.18
CA ALA A 62 -6.56 12.95 -14.15
C ALA A 62 -7.24 13.35 -15.47
N GLU A 63 -8.05 14.42 -15.49
CA GLU A 63 -8.77 14.85 -16.70
C GLU A 63 -8.00 15.87 -17.55
N LYS A 64 -7.09 16.67 -16.95
CA LYS A 64 -6.31 17.68 -17.70
C LYS A 64 -5.24 17.05 -18.60
N ASP A 65 -4.56 16.00 -18.15
CA ASP A 65 -3.55 15.28 -18.95
C ASP A 65 -4.13 14.55 -20.19
N ALA A 66 -5.41 14.17 -20.16
CA ALA A 66 -6.06 13.50 -21.30
C ALA A 66 -6.58 14.46 -22.39
N LYS A 67 -6.80 15.75 -22.06
CA LYS A 67 -7.27 16.77 -23.00
C LYS A 67 -6.13 17.39 -23.81
N GLU A 68 -4.94 17.58 -23.25
CA GLU A 68 -3.78 18.14 -23.99
C GLU A 68 -3.27 17.20 -25.09
N ILE A 69 -3.20 15.89 -24.84
CA ILE A 69 -2.69 14.90 -25.82
C ILE A 69 -3.60 14.80 -27.07
N LYS A 70 -4.87 15.21 -26.97
CA LYS A 70 -5.85 15.14 -28.08
C LYS A 70 -5.85 16.39 -28.98
N VAL A 71 -5.33 17.52 -28.50
CA VAL A 71 -5.28 18.78 -29.28
C VAL A 71 -4.10 18.77 -30.25
N GLU A 72 -2.95 18.21 -29.86
CA GLU A 72 -1.73 18.23 -30.68
C GLU A 72 -1.79 17.31 -31.91
N LYS A 73 -2.45 16.14 -31.80
CA LYS A 73 -2.54 15.17 -32.92
C LYS A 73 -3.48 15.57 -34.05
N LYS A 74 -4.33 16.59 -33.88
CA LYS A 74 -5.29 17.02 -34.92
C LYS A 74 -4.72 18.07 -35.87
N SER A 75 -3.63 18.75 -35.50
CA SER A 75 -3.09 19.86 -36.28
C SER A 75 -1.99 19.48 -37.28
N GLU A 76 -1.45 18.26 -37.25
CA GLU A 76 -0.38 17.83 -38.18
C GLU A 76 -0.89 17.03 -39.40
N LYS A 77 -2.21 16.83 -39.52
CA LYS A 77 -2.83 16.16 -40.67
C LYS A 77 -3.86 17.04 -41.38
N VAL A 78 -3.48 18.29 -41.66
CA VAL A 78 -4.13 19.18 -42.62
C VAL A 78 -3.05 19.91 -43.42
#